data_AF-A0A1F9DZ24-F1
#
_entry.id   AF-A0A1F9DZ24-F1
#
_cell.length_a   1.000
_cell.length_b   1.000
_cell.length_c   1.000
_cell.angle_alpha   90.00
_cell.angle_beta   90.00
_cell.angle_gamma   90.00
#
_symmetry.space_group_name_H-M   'P 1'
#
loop_
_entity.id
_entity.type
_entity.pdbx_description
1 polymer ?
#
loop_
_entity_poly.entity_id
_entity_poly.type
_entity_poly.pdbx_seq_one_letter_code
_entity_poly.pdbx_strand_id
1 'polypeptide(L)'
;MDIGEYISTLLPPSSSGLPRATPEEYGGEEARGAGVLAKAALEYDHAFKAQADDLSRAHDYEAAAVGASQALGNLEDELDTSPDWRTHEDRWKAGFAKIKDSIMKDVQDPPLQTALTRKLGEMESAGVLRAQGKARAMFFDNDKASLFKTLRDSKEAALSARDDIEEAQILGIGIGALETRASRGTIKREEAEKGKLLYLQDYYEGKANRDIDHDPDKFARDLLAGKYAPFIPFDRLTKLEEKYVRVKEKMDKDLDESAKLEEKRRGSMLVSRSLYGELNQADADRLLRARLISPEDHTTASRVMAKNWDEGGVSDPQAHNDLLVKMYVSPFSVSPGSIATMRGNGLLSMKDAREATKALVDLQETRGGVKDPRYNDGISKIQKSISKGPMEILSAPAARTMVLDIIEYEDRVLGKKEDPKAVSDEIALRNEERMTGLISSPIIPFDNVNELNAAYRKGKLSTKLYEAYLRILQKKQRPNAPKSGAKGELGRE
;
A
#
# COMPACT_ATOMS: atom_id res chain seq x y z
N MET A 1 -65.16 3.84 -14.38
CA MET A 1 -66.38 3.93 -15.19
C MET A 1 -65.93 3.96 -16.62
N ASP A 2 -66.28 2.92 -17.37
CA ASP A 2 -65.91 2.77 -18.77
C ASP A 2 -66.79 3.69 -19.63
N ILE A 3 -66.17 4.55 -20.45
CA ILE A 3 -66.88 5.55 -21.27
C ILE A 3 -67.77 4.84 -22.32
N GLY A 4 -67.44 3.58 -22.68
CA GLY A 4 -68.24 2.76 -23.58
C GLY A 4 -69.63 2.39 -23.02
N GLU A 5 -69.79 2.25 -21.70
CA GLU A 5 -71.07 1.91 -21.07
C GLU A 5 -72.00 3.12 -20.91
N TYR A 6 -71.46 4.35 -20.89
CA TYR A 6 -72.27 5.56 -20.80
C TYR A 6 -72.90 5.96 -22.15
N ILE A 7 -72.29 5.54 -23.26
CA ILE A 7 -72.80 5.82 -24.62
C ILE A 7 -73.92 4.85 -25.01
N SER A 8 -73.90 3.61 -24.51
CA SER A 8 -74.94 2.61 -24.81
C SER A 8 -76.27 2.89 -24.10
N THR A 9 -76.29 3.73 -23.06
CA THR A 9 -77.49 4.07 -22.28
C THR A 9 -78.22 5.33 -22.76
N LEU A 10 -77.66 6.07 -23.73
CA LEU A 10 -78.24 7.28 -24.31
C LEU A 10 -78.96 7.08 -25.65
N LEU A 11 -78.97 5.86 -26.18
CA LEU A 11 -79.71 5.52 -27.41
C LEU A 11 -81.08 4.93 -27.04
N PRO A 12 -82.21 5.46 -27.55
CA PRO A 12 -83.50 4.80 -27.39
C PRO A 12 -83.48 3.44 -28.12
N PRO A 13 -84.19 2.41 -27.61
CA PRO A 13 -84.25 1.11 -28.25
C PRO A 13 -84.84 1.24 -29.64
N SER A 14 -84.25 0.55 -30.62
CA SER A 14 -84.75 0.46 -31.98
C SER A 14 -86.16 -0.16 -31.97
N SER A 15 -87.18 0.70 -32.07
CA SER A 15 -88.53 0.25 -32.36
C SER A 15 -88.60 -0.13 -33.83
N SER A 16 -88.61 -1.44 -34.05
CA SER A 16 -89.17 -2.18 -35.17
C SER A 16 -90.15 -1.41 -36.07
N GLY A 17 -89.86 -1.45 -37.38
CA GLY A 17 -90.85 -1.60 -38.45
C GLY A 17 -91.67 -0.37 -38.82
N LEU A 18 -91.45 0.14 -40.04
CA LEU A 18 -92.47 0.65 -40.99
C LEU A 18 -91.79 0.74 -42.38
N PRO A 19 -92.56 0.71 -43.50
CA PRO A 19 -92.17 0.02 -44.73
C PRO A 19 -91.27 0.87 -45.64
N ARG A 20 -90.46 0.17 -46.45
CA ARG A 20 -89.88 0.73 -47.69
C ARG A 20 -91.05 1.15 -48.60
N ALA A 21 -91.39 2.44 -48.60
CA ALA A 21 -92.19 3.04 -49.66
C ALA A 21 -91.25 3.50 -50.77
N THR A 22 -91.43 2.95 -51.97
CA THR A 22 -90.82 3.44 -53.20
C THR A 22 -91.37 4.83 -53.52
N PRO A 23 -90.54 5.77 -54.01
CA PRO A 23 -90.93 7.15 -54.21
C PRO A 23 -91.63 7.33 -55.56
N GLU A 24 -92.80 6.74 -55.73
CA GLU A 24 -93.68 7.06 -56.86
C GLU A 24 -95.11 7.20 -56.31
N GLU A 25 -95.71 8.36 -56.59
CA GLU A 25 -97.04 8.82 -56.17
C GLU A 25 -97.11 9.53 -54.81
N TYR A 26 -97.70 10.74 -54.81
CA TYR A 26 -97.81 11.75 -53.74
C TYR A 26 -96.65 12.75 -53.61
N GLY A 27 -96.56 13.65 -54.60
CA GLY A 27 -95.88 14.94 -54.46
C GLY A 27 -96.76 15.96 -53.75
N GLY A 28 -96.35 16.37 -52.54
CA GLY A 28 -96.88 17.53 -51.81
C GLY A 28 -95.74 18.29 -51.13
N GLU A 29 -95.90 19.60 -50.88
CA GLU A 29 -94.86 20.49 -50.31
C GLU A 29 -94.26 20.00 -48.99
N GLU A 30 -94.98 19.16 -48.23
CA GLU A 30 -94.49 18.51 -47.00
C GLU A 30 -93.39 17.47 -47.26
N ALA A 31 -93.38 16.79 -48.41
CA ALA A 31 -92.31 15.88 -48.83
C ALA A 31 -91.01 16.62 -49.21
N ARG A 32 -91.13 17.88 -49.68
CA ARG A 32 -89.96 18.75 -49.92
C ARG A 32 -89.34 19.24 -48.61
N GLY A 33 -90.16 19.60 -47.61
CA GLY A 33 -89.68 19.98 -46.27
C GLY A 33 -89.00 18.82 -45.52
N ALA A 34 -89.57 17.62 -45.59
CA ALA A 34 -88.96 16.40 -45.03
C ALA A 34 -87.65 16.02 -45.75
N GLY A 35 -87.56 16.20 -47.07
CA GLY A 35 -86.33 15.99 -47.84
C GLY A 35 -85.20 16.98 -47.49
N VAL A 36 -85.53 18.24 -47.20
CA VAL A 36 -84.55 19.25 -46.75
C VAL A 36 -84.04 18.95 -45.33
N LEU A 37 -84.93 18.57 -44.41
CA LEU A 37 -84.54 18.15 -43.06
C LEU A 37 -83.72 16.85 -43.04
N ALA A 38 -84.09 15.87 -43.87
CA ALA A 38 -83.32 14.63 -44.03
C ALA A 38 -81.92 14.88 -44.61
N LYS A 39 -81.81 15.81 -45.56
CA LYS A 39 -80.52 16.21 -46.14
C LYS A 39 -79.64 16.98 -45.13
N ALA A 40 -80.23 17.89 -44.36
CA ALA A 40 -79.53 18.59 -43.28
C ALA A 40 -79.08 17.64 -42.15
N ALA A 41 -79.90 16.63 -41.81
CA ALA A 41 -79.54 15.58 -40.85
C ALA A 41 -78.41 14.69 -41.35
N LEU A 42 -78.39 14.34 -42.65
CA LEU A 42 -77.27 13.63 -43.28
C LEU A 42 -76.00 14.47 -43.31
N GLU A 43 -76.09 15.76 -43.65
CA GLU A 43 -74.94 16.69 -43.63
C GLU A 43 -74.38 16.86 -42.21
N TYR A 44 -75.24 16.91 -41.18
CA TYR A 44 -74.83 16.95 -39.78
C TYR A 44 -74.21 15.63 -39.30
N ASP A 45 -74.77 14.47 -39.66
CA ASP A 45 -74.21 13.15 -39.32
C ASP A 45 -72.85 12.93 -40.02
N HIS A 46 -72.71 13.38 -41.27
CA HIS A 46 -71.42 13.39 -41.98
C HIS A 46 -70.40 14.31 -41.30
N ALA A 47 -70.80 15.51 -40.88
CA ALA A 47 -69.92 16.44 -40.18
C ALA A 47 -69.50 15.91 -38.80
N PHE A 48 -70.42 15.30 -38.05
CA PHE A 48 -70.15 14.70 -36.75
C PHE A 48 -69.20 13.49 -36.87
N LYS A 49 -69.42 12.61 -37.86
CA LYS A 49 -68.50 11.50 -38.16
C LYS A 49 -67.11 11.99 -38.56
N ALA A 50 -67.02 13.01 -39.42
CA ALA A 50 -65.74 13.61 -39.78
C ALA A 50 -65.01 14.19 -38.55
N GLN A 51 -65.74 14.83 -37.64
CA GLN A 51 -65.18 15.39 -36.41
C GLN A 51 -64.74 14.30 -35.41
N ALA A 52 -65.47 13.20 -35.31
CA ALA A 52 -65.08 12.03 -34.53
C ALA A 52 -63.83 11.34 -35.10
N ASP A 53 -63.74 11.21 -36.42
CA ASP A 53 -62.56 10.67 -37.11
C ASP A 53 -61.33 11.57 -36.93
N ASP A 54 -61.51 12.90 -36.98
CA ASP A 54 -60.44 13.87 -36.71
C ASP A 54 -59.93 13.77 -35.26
N LEU A 55 -60.82 13.59 -34.28
CA LEU A 55 -60.46 13.37 -32.88
C LEU A 55 -59.70 12.05 -32.68
N SER A 56 -60.14 10.96 -33.31
CA SER A 56 -59.43 9.68 -33.27
C SER A 56 -58.02 9.82 -33.87
N ARG A 57 -57.88 10.45 -35.04
CA ARG A 57 -56.57 10.71 -35.66
C ARG A 57 -55.66 11.55 -34.77
N ALA A 58 -56.20 12.57 -34.09
CA ALA A 58 -55.41 13.39 -33.16
C ALA A 58 -54.90 12.56 -31.98
N HIS A 59 -55.75 11.71 -31.40
CA HIS A 59 -55.35 10.81 -30.32
C HIS A 59 -54.30 9.78 -30.78
N ASP A 60 -54.49 9.15 -31.93
CA ASP A 60 -53.55 8.17 -32.48
C ASP A 60 -52.20 8.81 -32.83
N TYR A 61 -52.21 10.03 -33.36
CA TYR A 61 -51.01 10.83 -33.59
C TYR A 61 -50.26 11.09 -32.28
N GLU A 62 -50.97 11.52 -31.23
CA GLU A 62 -50.35 11.84 -29.94
C GLU A 62 -49.78 10.59 -29.26
N ALA A 63 -50.53 9.48 -29.26
CA ALA A 63 -50.06 8.19 -28.75
C ALA A 63 -48.78 7.71 -29.47
N ALA A 64 -48.77 7.78 -30.81
CA ALA A 64 -47.60 7.44 -31.62
C ALA A 64 -46.41 8.38 -31.35
N ALA A 65 -46.64 9.68 -31.21
CA ALA A 65 -45.60 10.67 -30.93
C ALA A 65 -44.98 10.50 -29.53
N VAL A 66 -45.80 10.16 -28.52
CA VAL A 66 -45.33 9.83 -27.17
C VAL A 66 -44.54 8.52 -27.18
N GLY A 67 -45.04 7.49 -27.86
CA GLY A 67 -44.33 6.23 -28.06
C GLY A 67 -42.97 6.41 -28.74
N ALA A 68 -42.91 7.25 -29.77
CA ALA A 68 -41.65 7.63 -30.43
C ALA A 68 -40.66 8.26 -29.46
N SER A 69 -41.15 9.19 -28.64
CA SER A 69 -40.33 9.93 -27.70
C SER A 69 -39.77 9.02 -26.61
N GLN A 70 -40.57 8.08 -26.09
CA GLN A 70 -40.11 7.06 -25.13
C GLN A 70 -39.08 6.12 -25.76
N ALA A 71 -39.35 5.60 -26.95
CA ALA A 71 -38.43 4.69 -27.64
C ALA A 71 -37.10 5.39 -27.98
N LEU A 72 -37.15 6.68 -28.34
CA LEU A 72 -35.96 7.50 -28.55
C LEU A 72 -35.16 7.68 -27.26
N GLY A 73 -35.81 7.95 -26.13
CA GLY A 73 -35.14 8.03 -24.82
C GLY A 73 -34.41 6.73 -24.49
N ASN A 74 -35.08 5.58 -24.68
CA ASN A 74 -34.46 4.26 -24.45
C ASN A 74 -33.25 4.01 -25.37
N LEU A 75 -33.31 4.45 -26.64
CA LEU A 75 -32.18 4.35 -27.56
C LEU A 75 -31.01 5.25 -27.13
N GLU A 76 -31.30 6.48 -26.69
CA GLU A 76 -30.28 7.38 -26.18
C GLU A 76 -29.58 6.80 -24.93
N ASP A 77 -30.35 6.21 -24.00
CA ASP A 77 -29.83 5.51 -22.83
C ASP A 77 -28.95 4.30 -23.23
N GLU A 78 -29.39 3.48 -24.19
CA GLU A 78 -28.63 2.34 -24.69
C GLU A 78 -27.26 2.79 -25.25
N LEU A 79 -27.27 3.84 -26.06
CA LEU A 79 -26.05 4.40 -26.65
C LEU A 79 -25.11 5.01 -25.61
N ASP A 80 -25.65 5.59 -24.55
CA ASP A 80 -24.89 6.16 -23.45
C ASP A 80 -24.29 5.07 -22.53
N THR A 81 -24.94 3.90 -22.39
CA THR A 81 -24.36 2.77 -21.63
C THR A 81 -23.17 2.10 -22.33
N SER A 82 -23.14 2.13 -23.66
CA SER A 82 -22.06 1.53 -24.46
C SER A 82 -21.46 2.57 -25.42
N PRO A 83 -20.74 3.57 -24.89
CA PRO A 83 -20.23 4.68 -25.68
C PRO A 83 -19.10 4.23 -26.61
N ASP A 84 -19.28 4.42 -27.91
CA ASP A 84 -18.25 4.21 -28.93
C ASP A 84 -18.34 5.29 -30.00
N TRP A 85 -17.39 6.22 -29.98
CA TRP A 85 -17.37 7.37 -30.90
C TRP A 85 -17.31 6.96 -32.38
N ARG A 86 -16.78 5.77 -32.71
CA ARG A 86 -16.65 5.32 -34.10
C ARG A 86 -17.98 4.87 -34.69
N THR A 87 -18.84 4.30 -33.86
CA THR A 87 -20.09 3.66 -34.30
C THR A 87 -21.34 4.38 -33.77
N HIS A 88 -21.20 5.40 -32.93
CA HIS A 88 -22.32 6.09 -32.28
C HIS A 88 -23.36 6.64 -33.26
N GLU A 89 -22.92 7.30 -34.35
CA GLU A 89 -23.83 7.83 -35.37
C GLU A 89 -24.59 6.72 -36.11
N ASP A 90 -23.89 5.67 -36.52
CA ASP A 90 -24.49 4.55 -37.26
C ASP A 90 -25.46 3.75 -36.39
N ARG A 91 -25.10 3.52 -35.12
CA ARG A 91 -25.97 2.86 -34.15
C ARG A 91 -27.21 3.69 -33.85
N TRP A 92 -27.07 5.02 -33.76
CA TRP A 92 -28.21 5.93 -33.62
C TRP A 92 -29.15 5.84 -34.84
N LYS A 93 -28.62 5.89 -36.07
CA LYS A 93 -29.43 5.79 -37.30
C LYS A 93 -30.15 4.45 -37.40
N ALA A 94 -29.44 3.35 -37.12
CA ALA A 94 -30.01 2.01 -37.14
C ALA A 94 -31.08 1.81 -36.07
N GLY A 95 -30.86 2.36 -34.85
CA GLY A 95 -31.85 2.36 -33.79
C GLY A 95 -33.09 3.17 -34.14
N PHE A 96 -32.90 4.37 -34.69
CA PHE A 96 -34.01 5.24 -35.08
C PHE A 96 -34.85 4.64 -36.22
N ALA A 97 -34.21 3.98 -37.20
CA ALA A 97 -34.93 3.27 -38.26
C ALA A 97 -35.88 2.20 -37.68
N LYS A 98 -35.44 1.44 -36.67
CA LYS A 98 -36.32 0.45 -35.99
C LYS A 98 -37.49 1.11 -35.27
N ILE A 99 -37.27 2.27 -34.63
CA ILE A 99 -38.33 3.03 -33.96
C ILE A 99 -39.36 3.50 -35.00
N LYS A 100 -38.88 4.08 -36.10
CA LYS A 100 -39.74 4.53 -37.21
C LYS A 100 -40.56 3.38 -37.79
N ASP A 101 -39.92 2.26 -38.08
CA ASP A 101 -40.61 1.07 -38.62
C ASP A 101 -41.66 0.54 -37.63
N SER A 102 -41.33 0.49 -36.33
CA SER A 102 -42.26 0.04 -35.29
C SER A 102 -43.50 0.92 -35.16
N ILE A 103 -43.37 2.23 -35.34
CA ILE A 103 -44.50 3.17 -35.22
C ILE A 103 -45.35 3.17 -36.48
N MET A 104 -44.71 3.08 -37.65
CA MET A 104 -45.41 3.19 -38.93
C MET A 104 -46.08 1.89 -39.36
N LYS A 105 -45.74 0.74 -38.76
CA LYS A 105 -46.21 -0.60 -39.15
C LYS A 105 -47.73 -0.72 -39.23
N ASP A 106 -48.44 -0.13 -38.27
CA ASP A 106 -49.88 -0.31 -38.10
C ASP A 106 -50.71 0.92 -38.54
N VAL A 107 -50.06 1.95 -39.09
CA VAL A 107 -50.71 3.20 -39.52
C VAL A 107 -51.17 3.07 -40.98
N GLN A 108 -52.47 2.87 -41.18
CA GLN A 108 -53.08 2.75 -42.52
C GLN A 108 -53.71 4.04 -43.05
N ASP A 109 -53.99 5.01 -42.17
CA ASP A 109 -54.65 6.26 -42.52
C ASP A 109 -53.66 7.26 -43.19
N PRO A 110 -53.86 7.67 -44.46
CA PRO A 110 -52.87 8.48 -45.20
C PRO A 110 -52.57 9.88 -44.61
N PRO A 111 -53.55 10.67 -44.12
CA PRO A 111 -53.28 11.92 -43.42
C PRO A 111 -52.44 11.73 -42.16
N LEU A 112 -52.78 10.74 -41.32
CA LEU A 112 -52.02 10.40 -40.12
C LEU A 112 -50.59 9.93 -40.47
N GLN A 113 -50.46 9.09 -41.50
CA GLN A 113 -49.16 8.62 -42.00
C GLN A 113 -48.25 9.78 -42.44
N THR A 114 -48.82 10.78 -43.12
CA THR A 114 -48.10 11.98 -43.57
C THR A 114 -47.64 12.83 -42.37
N ALA A 115 -48.52 13.05 -41.40
CA ALA A 115 -48.21 13.83 -40.20
C ALA A 115 -47.11 13.16 -39.34
N LEU A 116 -47.22 11.85 -39.13
CA LEU A 116 -46.22 11.07 -38.38
C LEU A 116 -44.88 11.00 -39.12
N THR A 117 -44.88 10.82 -40.44
CA THR A 117 -43.65 10.81 -41.24
C THR A 117 -42.88 12.13 -41.10
N ARG A 118 -43.58 13.27 -41.15
CA ARG A 118 -42.95 14.59 -40.92
C ARG A 118 -42.39 14.69 -39.51
N LYS A 119 -43.18 14.31 -38.50
CA LYS A 119 -42.75 14.40 -37.10
C LYS A 119 -41.53 13.52 -36.80
N LEU A 120 -41.53 12.30 -37.30
CA LEU A 120 -40.41 11.37 -37.16
C LEU A 120 -39.18 11.86 -37.93
N GLY A 121 -39.34 12.47 -39.11
CA GLY A 121 -38.24 13.09 -39.85
C GLY A 121 -37.60 14.27 -39.11
N GLU A 122 -38.40 15.09 -38.43
CA GLU A 122 -37.89 16.16 -37.54
C GLU A 122 -37.07 15.58 -36.38
N MET A 123 -37.62 14.56 -35.70
CA MET A 123 -36.90 13.86 -34.62
C MET A 123 -35.61 13.22 -35.13
N GLU A 124 -35.64 12.65 -36.34
CA GLU A 124 -34.49 12.00 -36.95
C GLU A 124 -33.35 13.01 -37.16
N SER A 125 -33.65 14.12 -37.83
CA SER A 125 -32.66 15.16 -38.13
C SER A 125 -32.03 15.76 -36.86
N ALA A 126 -32.85 16.02 -35.83
CA ALA A 126 -32.37 16.52 -34.55
C ALA A 126 -31.48 15.49 -33.84
N GLY A 127 -31.87 14.22 -33.85
CA GLY A 127 -31.11 13.16 -33.21
C GLY A 127 -29.79 12.85 -33.93
N VAL A 128 -29.73 12.89 -35.26
CA VAL A 128 -28.46 12.77 -36.02
C VAL A 128 -27.47 13.86 -35.58
N LEU A 129 -27.92 15.12 -35.50
CA LEU A 129 -27.05 16.23 -35.08
C LEU A 129 -26.53 16.04 -33.65
N ARG A 130 -27.40 15.57 -32.72
CA ARG A 130 -26.99 15.24 -31.35
C ARG A 130 -26.00 14.08 -31.31
N ALA A 131 -26.25 13.00 -32.05
CA ALA A 131 -25.38 11.83 -32.12
C ALA A 131 -24.00 12.21 -32.71
N GLN A 132 -23.96 13.02 -33.77
CA GLN A 132 -22.70 13.54 -34.32
C GLN A 132 -21.95 14.42 -33.31
N GLY A 133 -22.67 15.27 -32.58
CA GLY A 133 -22.10 16.09 -31.50
C GLY A 133 -21.49 15.23 -30.38
N LYS A 134 -22.23 14.21 -29.90
CA LYS A 134 -21.76 13.25 -28.89
C LYS A 134 -20.55 12.45 -29.40
N ALA A 135 -20.60 11.91 -30.61
CA ALA A 135 -19.50 11.16 -31.22
C ALA A 135 -18.21 12.00 -31.31
N ARG A 136 -18.33 13.27 -31.74
CA ARG A 136 -17.20 14.20 -31.77
C ARG A 136 -16.64 14.47 -30.37
N ALA A 137 -17.50 14.73 -29.38
CA ALA A 137 -17.05 14.94 -28.00
C ALA A 137 -16.27 13.72 -27.46
N MET A 138 -16.83 12.51 -27.63
CA MET A 138 -16.16 11.26 -27.24
C MET A 138 -14.82 11.05 -27.97
N PHE A 139 -14.74 11.42 -29.26
CA PHE A 139 -13.48 11.38 -30.01
C PHE A 139 -12.43 12.32 -29.42
N PHE A 140 -12.80 13.57 -29.08
CA PHE A 140 -11.88 14.52 -28.45
C PHE A 140 -11.39 14.03 -27.09
N ASP A 141 -12.29 13.48 -26.27
CA ASP A 141 -11.91 12.92 -24.96
C ASP A 141 -10.94 11.74 -25.11
N ASN A 142 -11.21 10.82 -26.03
CA ASN A 142 -10.32 9.70 -26.33
C ASN A 142 -8.97 10.16 -26.90
N ASP A 143 -8.95 11.14 -27.80
CA ASP A 143 -7.71 11.69 -28.35
C ASP A 143 -6.87 12.39 -27.27
N LYS A 144 -7.52 13.12 -26.36
CA LYS A 144 -6.87 13.77 -25.20
C LYS A 144 -6.29 12.75 -24.22
N ALA A 145 -7.02 11.69 -23.91
CA ALA A 145 -6.52 10.61 -23.07
C ALA A 145 -5.30 9.91 -23.71
N SER A 146 -5.37 9.66 -25.02
CA SER A 146 -4.26 9.10 -25.81
C SER A 146 -3.03 10.02 -25.79
N LEU A 147 -3.21 11.34 -25.93
CA LEU A 147 -2.12 12.32 -25.81
C LEU A 147 -1.43 12.22 -24.46
N PHE A 148 -2.18 12.26 -23.36
CA PHE A 148 -1.60 12.18 -22.02
C PHE A 148 -0.82 10.90 -21.80
N LYS A 149 -1.34 9.77 -22.31
CA LYS A 149 -0.63 8.50 -22.28
C LYS A 149 0.67 8.57 -23.07
N THR A 150 0.66 9.07 -24.31
CA THR A 150 1.88 9.21 -25.12
C THR A 150 2.92 10.11 -24.45
N LEU A 151 2.50 11.25 -23.89
CA LEU A 151 3.41 12.16 -23.16
C LEU A 151 4.01 11.46 -21.94
N ARG A 152 3.20 10.73 -21.16
CA ARG A 152 3.70 9.99 -20.01
C ARG A 152 4.70 8.90 -20.42
N ASP A 153 4.32 8.05 -21.37
CA ASP A 153 5.11 6.90 -21.80
C ASP A 153 6.46 7.36 -22.42
N SER A 154 6.43 8.40 -23.25
CA SER A 154 7.65 8.98 -23.83
C SER A 154 8.54 9.64 -22.77
N LYS A 155 7.98 10.31 -21.76
CA LYS A 155 8.76 10.85 -20.64
C LYS A 155 9.48 9.75 -19.87
N GLU A 156 8.75 8.71 -19.46
CA GLU A 156 9.31 7.58 -18.68
C GLU A 156 10.40 6.85 -19.48
N ALA A 157 10.18 6.64 -20.78
CA ALA A 157 11.17 6.06 -21.69
C ALA A 157 12.40 6.96 -21.86
N ALA A 158 12.23 8.26 -22.08
CA ALA A 158 13.33 9.22 -22.21
C ALA A 158 14.16 9.34 -20.92
N LEU A 159 13.51 9.25 -19.75
CA LEU A 159 14.21 9.22 -18.47
C LEU A 159 15.02 7.94 -18.26
N SER A 160 14.74 6.88 -19.01
CA SER A 160 15.43 5.59 -18.93
C SER A 160 16.45 5.35 -20.04
N ALA A 161 16.51 6.25 -21.03
CA ALA A 161 17.43 6.19 -22.15
C ALA A 161 18.90 6.17 -21.67
N ARG A 162 19.75 5.46 -22.43
CA ARG A 162 21.19 5.32 -22.09
C ARG A 162 22.07 6.32 -22.80
N ASP A 163 21.62 6.83 -23.94
CA ASP A 163 22.34 7.80 -24.75
C ASP A 163 21.48 9.03 -25.08
N ASP A 164 22.16 10.15 -25.35
CA ASP A 164 21.52 11.44 -25.58
C ASP A 164 20.75 11.49 -26.92
N ILE A 165 21.07 10.61 -27.89
CA ILE A 165 20.42 10.58 -29.20
C ILE A 165 19.05 9.89 -29.10
N GLU A 166 19.00 8.73 -28.46
CA GLU A 166 17.81 7.99 -28.10
C GLU A 166 16.89 8.85 -27.23
N GLU A 167 17.44 9.51 -26.22
CA GLU A 167 16.71 10.47 -25.38
C GLU A 167 16.00 11.53 -26.23
N ALA A 168 16.74 12.21 -27.13
CA ALA A 168 16.19 13.25 -28.00
C ALA A 168 15.12 12.71 -28.96
N GLN A 169 15.30 11.50 -29.51
CA GLN A 169 14.32 10.86 -30.38
C GLN A 169 13.02 10.57 -29.63
N ILE A 170 13.10 10.03 -28.41
CA ILE A 170 11.92 9.71 -27.60
C ILE A 170 11.20 10.99 -27.16
N LEU A 171 11.92 12.04 -26.77
CA LEU A 171 11.32 13.35 -26.48
C LEU A 171 10.60 13.92 -27.71
N GLY A 172 11.19 13.73 -28.90
CA GLY A 172 10.59 14.09 -30.18
C GLY A 172 9.23 13.43 -30.45
N ILE A 173 9.00 12.20 -29.95
CA ILE A 173 7.69 11.53 -30.06
C ILE A 173 6.62 12.30 -29.26
N GLY A 174 6.92 12.69 -28.02
CA GLY A 174 6.01 13.45 -27.18
C GLY A 174 5.69 14.84 -27.77
N ILE A 175 6.72 15.55 -28.24
CA ILE A 175 6.57 16.86 -28.90
C ILE A 175 5.77 16.73 -30.20
N GLY A 176 6.10 15.75 -31.04
CA GLY A 176 5.41 15.49 -32.30
C GLY A 176 3.94 15.09 -32.10
N ALA A 177 3.61 14.42 -30.99
CA ALA A 177 2.24 14.08 -30.63
C ALA A 177 1.38 15.32 -30.32
N LEU A 178 1.97 16.39 -29.77
CA LEU A 178 1.32 17.69 -29.58
C LEU A 178 1.15 18.42 -30.91
N GLU A 179 2.18 18.46 -31.74
CA GLU A 179 2.14 19.13 -33.06
C GLU A 179 1.11 18.49 -34.00
N THR A 180 1.07 17.16 -34.02
CA THR A 180 0.12 16.40 -34.85
C THR A 180 -1.33 16.69 -34.45
N ARG A 181 -1.59 16.92 -33.15
CA ARG A 181 -2.93 17.26 -32.66
C ARG A 181 -3.30 18.71 -32.94
N ALA A 182 -2.34 19.62 -32.85
CA ALA A 182 -2.51 21.00 -33.25
C ALA A 182 -2.81 21.12 -34.76
N SER A 183 -2.14 20.34 -35.61
CA SER A 183 -2.36 20.35 -37.06
C SER A 183 -3.69 19.73 -37.45
N ARG A 184 -4.18 18.73 -36.69
CA ARG A 184 -5.52 18.13 -36.85
C ARG A 184 -6.65 19.00 -36.28
N GLY A 185 -6.32 20.08 -35.56
CA GLY A 185 -7.30 20.95 -34.92
C GLY A 185 -7.97 20.35 -33.69
N THR A 186 -7.41 19.28 -33.09
CA THR A 186 -7.94 18.71 -31.84
C THR A 186 -7.53 19.49 -30.60
N ILE A 187 -6.44 20.24 -30.69
CA ILE A 187 -6.02 21.25 -29.72
C ILE A 187 -5.64 22.54 -30.43
N LYS A 188 -5.71 23.67 -29.74
CA LYS A 188 -5.24 24.94 -30.31
C LYS A 188 -3.70 24.95 -30.38
N ARG A 189 -3.13 25.69 -31.34
CA ARG A 189 -1.66 25.85 -31.45
C ARG A 189 -1.03 26.40 -30.17
N GLU A 190 -1.67 27.39 -29.55
CA GLU A 190 -1.21 27.96 -28.28
C GLU A 190 -1.21 26.94 -27.13
N GLU A 191 -2.20 26.05 -27.10
CA GLU A 191 -2.29 24.97 -26.10
C GLU A 191 -1.20 23.92 -26.34
N ALA A 192 -0.90 23.61 -27.60
CA ALA A 192 0.18 22.71 -27.96
C ALA A 192 1.55 23.25 -27.55
N GLU A 193 1.83 24.53 -27.80
CA GLU A 193 3.09 25.18 -27.39
C GLU A 193 3.25 25.22 -25.86
N LYS A 194 2.18 25.58 -25.13
CA LYS A 194 2.17 25.48 -23.66
C LYS A 194 2.40 24.05 -23.19
N GLY A 195 1.77 23.08 -23.85
CA GLY A 195 1.95 21.65 -23.58
C GLY A 195 3.39 21.18 -23.79
N LYS A 196 4.07 21.66 -24.83
CA LYS A 196 5.49 21.34 -25.09
C LYS A 196 6.39 21.84 -23.98
N LEU A 197 6.18 23.10 -23.55
CA LEU A 197 6.96 23.70 -22.47
C LEU A 197 6.75 22.94 -21.15
N LEU A 198 5.51 22.62 -20.80
CA LEU A 198 5.19 21.82 -19.60
C LEU A 198 5.78 20.41 -19.66
N TYR A 199 5.69 19.76 -20.83
CA TYR A 199 6.26 18.44 -21.05
C TYR A 199 7.78 18.42 -20.84
N LEU A 200 8.49 19.39 -21.43
CA LEU A 200 9.93 19.54 -21.25
C LEU A 200 10.29 19.92 -19.81
N GLN A 201 9.55 20.82 -19.17
CA GLN A 201 9.71 21.16 -17.75
C GLN A 201 9.67 19.92 -16.86
N ASP A 202 8.60 19.14 -16.98
CA ASP A 202 8.40 17.93 -16.19
C ASP A 202 9.50 16.89 -16.47
N TYR A 203 9.96 16.78 -17.71
CA TYR A 203 11.06 15.90 -18.08
C TYR A 203 12.37 16.32 -17.42
N TYR A 204 12.81 17.58 -17.61
CA TYR A 204 14.08 18.07 -17.07
C TYR A 204 14.09 18.10 -15.54
N GLU A 205 12.95 18.36 -14.89
CA GLU A 205 12.81 18.25 -13.44
C GLU A 205 12.94 16.79 -12.97
N GLY A 206 12.36 15.84 -13.70
CA GLY A 206 12.57 14.40 -13.45
C GLY A 206 14.03 13.97 -13.64
N LYS A 207 14.68 14.45 -14.69
CA LYS A 207 16.09 14.17 -14.99
C LYS A 207 17.01 14.72 -13.90
N ALA A 208 16.81 15.98 -13.50
CA ALA A 208 17.55 16.59 -12.41
C ALA A 208 17.40 15.82 -11.09
N ASN A 209 16.18 15.39 -10.74
CA ASN A 209 15.97 14.58 -9.54
C ASN A 209 16.71 13.25 -9.60
N ARG A 210 16.67 12.56 -10.75
CA ARG A 210 17.39 11.30 -10.98
C ARG A 210 18.90 11.50 -10.85
N ASP A 211 19.43 12.56 -11.45
CA ASP A 211 20.85 12.89 -11.36
C ASP A 211 21.26 13.22 -9.92
N ILE A 212 20.47 14.00 -9.16
CA ILE A 212 20.72 14.26 -7.74
C ILE A 212 20.79 12.97 -6.92
N ASP A 213 19.87 12.03 -7.15
CA ASP A 213 19.77 10.82 -6.32
C ASP A 213 20.82 9.75 -6.67
N HIS A 214 21.32 9.72 -7.92
CA HIS A 214 22.28 8.70 -8.38
C HIS A 214 23.71 9.21 -8.57
N ASP A 215 23.89 10.43 -9.07
CA ASP A 215 25.19 11.04 -9.32
C ASP A 215 25.10 12.56 -9.09
N PRO A 216 25.15 13.00 -7.82
CA PRO A 216 25.04 14.42 -7.46
C PRO A 216 26.09 15.29 -8.19
N ASP A 217 27.28 14.74 -8.47
CA ASP A 217 28.35 15.47 -9.12
C ASP A 217 28.06 15.70 -10.61
N LYS A 218 27.38 14.74 -11.26
CA LYS A 218 26.81 14.96 -12.61
C LYS A 218 25.75 16.06 -12.59
N PHE A 219 24.82 16.05 -11.63
CA PHE A 219 23.82 17.12 -11.51
C PHE A 219 24.49 18.50 -11.41
N ALA A 220 25.50 18.65 -10.54
CA ALA A 220 26.22 19.92 -10.38
C ALA A 220 26.93 20.37 -11.68
N ARG A 221 27.58 19.45 -12.40
CA ARG A 221 28.21 19.76 -13.70
C ARG A 221 27.18 20.19 -14.74
N ASP A 222 26.08 19.46 -14.84
CA ASP A 222 25.03 19.71 -15.84
C ASP A 222 24.23 21.00 -15.52
N LEU A 223 24.09 21.32 -14.24
CA LEU A 223 23.55 22.60 -13.76
C LEU A 223 24.44 23.78 -14.18
N LEU A 224 25.75 23.70 -13.94
CA LEU A 224 26.71 24.74 -14.35
C LEU A 224 26.80 24.87 -15.88
N ALA A 225 26.65 23.78 -16.61
CA ALA A 225 26.56 23.77 -18.08
C ALA A 225 25.24 24.35 -18.62
N GLY A 226 24.31 24.72 -17.74
CA GLY A 226 23.02 25.29 -18.12
C GLY A 226 22.08 24.30 -18.78
N LYS A 227 22.22 22.99 -18.56
CA LYS A 227 21.35 21.98 -19.21
C LYS A 227 19.91 22.01 -18.72
N TYR A 228 19.68 22.42 -17.47
CA TYR A 228 18.33 22.45 -16.87
C TYR A 228 17.69 23.85 -16.90
N ALA A 229 18.49 24.91 -16.83
CA ALA A 229 18.03 26.30 -16.68
C ALA A 229 17.08 26.82 -17.80
N PRO A 230 17.20 26.41 -19.08
CA PRO A 230 16.28 26.85 -20.12
C PRO A 230 14.86 26.29 -19.95
N PHE A 231 14.72 25.20 -19.22
CA PHE A 231 13.47 24.45 -19.14
C PHE A 231 12.84 24.61 -17.76
N ILE A 232 13.61 24.51 -16.69
CA ILE A 232 13.07 24.52 -15.31
C ILE A 232 12.94 25.97 -14.80
N PRO A 233 11.76 26.39 -14.29
CA PRO A 233 11.59 27.69 -13.65
C PRO A 233 12.55 27.88 -12.47
N PHE A 234 13.04 29.11 -12.29
CA PHE A 234 14.05 29.44 -11.26
C PHE A 234 13.69 28.93 -9.86
N ASP A 235 12.46 29.16 -9.39
CA ASP A 235 12.00 28.73 -8.06
C ASP A 235 12.08 27.21 -7.85
N ARG A 236 11.89 26.43 -8.92
CA ARG A 236 12.02 24.97 -8.87
C ARG A 236 13.48 24.54 -8.92
N LEU A 237 14.31 25.26 -9.67
CA LEU A 237 15.75 25.01 -9.73
C LEU A 237 16.40 25.21 -8.36
N THR A 238 16.04 26.26 -7.61
CA THR A 238 16.55 26.50 -6.25
C THR A 238 16.20 25.34 -5.30
N LYS A 239 14.99 24.76 -5.40
CA LYS A 239 14.62 23.58 -4.60
C LYS A 239 15.43 22.34 -4.94
N LEU A 240 15.80 22.17 -6.21
CA LEU A 240 16.67 21.08 -6.66
C LEU A 240 18.09 21.28 -6.14
N GLU A 241 18.61 22.51 -6.13
CA GLU A 241 19.90 22.84 -5.53
C GLU A 241 19.92 22.56 -4.01
N GLU A 242 18.87 22.93 -3.28
CA GLU A 242 18.73 22.60 -1.85
C GLU A 242 18.65 21.08 -1.60
N LYS A 243 18.01 20.32 -2.49
CA LYS A 243 18.01 18.86 -2.43
C LYS A 243 19.41 18.30 -2.68
N TYR A 244 20.11 18.80 -3.70
CA TYR A 244 21.48 18.41 -4.02
C TYR A 244 22.41 18.56 -2.81
N VAL A 245 22.40 19.72 -2.14
CA VAL A 245 23.26 19.98 -0.96
C VAL A 245 23.00 18.93 0.12
N ARG A 246 21.74 18.66 0.46
CA ARG A 246 21.37 17.67 1.48
C ARG A 246 21.79 16.24 1.12
N VAL A 247 21.61 15.84 -0.14
CA VAL A 247 22.00 14.50 -0.61
C VAL A 247 23.53 14.36 -0.61
N LYS A 248 24.25 15.38 -1.07
CA LYS A 248 25.71 15.38 -1.10
C LYS A 248 26.31 15.31 0.31
N GLU A 249 25.82 16.15 1.23
CA GLU A 249 26.26 16.12 2.64
C GLU A 249 26.03 14.76 3.28
N LYS A 250 24.93 14.08 2.94
CA LYS A 250 24.66 12.73 3.45
C LYS A 250 25.64 11.72 2.86
N MET A 251 25.85 11.73 1.54
CA MET A 251 26.80 10.82 0.89
C MET A 251 28.23 11.00 1.41
N ASP A 252 28.66 12.24 1.61
CA ASP A 252 30.01 12.53 2.13
C ASP A 252 30.15 12.04 3.58
N LYS A 253 29.12 12.19 4.42
CA LYS A 253 29.09 11.59 5.77
C LYS A 253 29.15 10.06 5.74
N ASP A 254 28.36 9.43 4.88
CA ASP A 254 28.34 7.97 4.73
C ASP A 254 29.70 7.42 4.25
N LEU A 255 30.38 8.16 3.36
CA LEU A 255 31.74 7.86 2.91
C LEU A 255 32.77 8.02 4.04
N ASP A 256 32.71 9.11 4.80
CA ASP A 256 33.59 9.35 5.96
C ASP A 256 33.41 8.28 7.05
N GLU A 257 32.17 7.90 7.35
CA GLU A 257 31.87 6.82 8.29
C GLU A 257 32.38 5.47 7.80
N SER A 258 32.19 5.18 6.50
CA SER A 258 32.71 3.96 5.88
C SER A 258 34.25 3.90 5.90
N ALA A 259 34.91 5.02 5.61
CA ALA A 259 36.37 5.13 5.68
C ALA A 259 36.89 4.92 7.11
N LYS A 260 36.26 5.54 8.11
CA LYS A 260 36.59 5.33 9.54
C LYS A 260 36.38 3.88 9.97
N LEU A 261 35.33 3.22 9.49
CA LEU A 261 35.08 1.80 9.78
C LEU A 261 36.14 0.90 9.14
N GLU A 262 36.56 1.20 7.90
CA GLU A 262 37.59 0.45 7.22
C GLU A 262 38.96 0.61 7.89
N GLU A 263 39.32 1.83 8.29
CA GLU A 263 40.53 2.12 9.07
C GLU A 263 40.55 1.32 10.38
N LYS A 264 39.45 1.33 11.14
CA LYS A 264 39.30 0.52 12.36
C LYS A 264 39.45 -0.98 12.09
N ARG A 265 38.91 -1.50 10.98
CA ARG A 265 39.07 -2.91 10.59
C ARG A 265 40.52 -3.26 10.28
N ARG A 266 41.24 -2.40 9.55
CA ARG A 266 42.66 -2.58 9.24
C ARG A 266 43.52 -2.58 10.50
N GLY A 267 43.30 -1.63 11.40
CA GLY A 267 43.97 -1.56 12.72
C GLY A 267 43.74 -2.82 13.56
N SER A 268 42.48 -3.26 13.66
CA SER A 268 42.11 -4.49 14.37
C SER A 268 42.79 -5.75 13.78
N MET A 269 42.86 -5.87 12.45
CA MET A 269 43.52 -6.99 11.78
C MET A 269 45.03 -7.02 12.04
N LEU A 270 45.69 -5.86 11.98
CA LEU A 270 47.12 -5.73 12.28
C LEU A 270 47.42 -6.23 13.70
N VAL A 271 46.64 -5.76 14.67
CA VAL A 271 46.82 -6.13 16.07
C VAL A 271 46.58 -7.63 16.28
N SER A 272 45.51 -8.20 15.71
CA SER A 272 45.27 -9.65 15.78
C SER A 272 46.45 -10.45 15.22
N ARG A 273 46.99 -10.08 14.05
CA ARG A 273 48.14 -10.77 13.45
C ARG A 273 49.40 -10.67 14.30
N SER A 274 49.64 -9.52 14.94
CA SER A 274 50.74 -9.36 15.91
C SER A 274 50.58 -10.26 17.15
N LEU A 275 49.34 -10.46 17.61
CA LEU A 275 49.00 -11.37 18.71
C LEU A 275 49.12 -12.85 18.33
N TYR A 276 49.00 -13.19 17.04
CA TYR A 276 49.26 -14.55 16.56
C TYR A 276 50.73 -14.82 16.25
N GLY A 277 51.58 -13.79 16.26
CA GLY A 277 52.98 -13.88 15.81
C GLY A 277 53.13 -14.05 14.30
N GLU A 278 52.06 -13.76 13.54
CA GLU A 278 52.01 -13.87 12.07
C GLU A 278 52.64 -12.67 11.36
N LEU A 279 53.03 -11.65 12.12
CA LEU A 279 53.56 -10.39 11.62
C LEU A 279 54.85 -10.06 12.37
N ASN A 280 55.89 -9.66 11.63
CA ASN A 280 57.14 -9.18 12.21
C ASN A 280 57.19 -7.63 12.22
N GLN A 281 58.16 -7.06 12.94
CA GLN A 281 58.30 -5.61 13.08
C GLN A 281 58.56 -4.89 11.74
N ALA A 282 59.30 -5.52 10.82
CA ALA A 282 59.59 -4.93 9.50
C ALA A 282 58.33 -4.81 8.63
N ASP A 283 57.41 -5.78 8.73
CA ASP A 283 56.12 -5.77 8.03
C ASP A 283 55.20 -4.69 8.60
N ALA A 284 55.15 -4.51 9.93
CA ALA A 284 54.39 -3.41 10.55
C ALA A 284 54.94 -2.03 10.13
N ASP A 285 56.27 -1.86 10.13
CA ASP A 285 56.91 -0.62 9.70
C ASP A 285 56.64 -0.32 8.22
N ARG A 286 56.59 -1.35 7.36
CA ARG A 286 56.24 -1.21 5.94
C ARG A 286 54.79 -0.74 5.77
N LEU A 287 53.85 -1.30 6.54
CA LEU A 287 52.44 -0.91 6.51
C LEU A 287 52.24 0.53 6.99
N LEU A 288 52.98 0.96 8.02
CA LEU A 288 52.96 2.35 8.50
C LEU A 288 53.51 3.31 7.43
N ARG A 289 54.66 3.00 6.82
CA ARG A 289 55.26 3.83 5.75
C ARG A 289 54.35 3.95 4.53
N ALA A 290 53.62 2.89 4.21
CA ALA A 290 52.62 2.88 3.15
C ALA A 290 51.31 3.60 3.53
N ARG A 291 51.20 4.14 4.75
CA ARG A 291 49.99 4.79 5.30
C ARG A 291 48.75 3.90 5.26
N LEU A 292 48.94 2.58 5.37
CA LEU A 292 47.85 1.61 5.36
C LEU A 292 47.26 1.37 6.75
N ILE A 293 47.93 1.84 7.81
CA ILE A 293 47.57 1.72 9.22
C ILE A 293 47.87 3.04 9.94
N SER A 294 47.18 3.29 11.06
CA SER A 294 47.42 4.48 11.89
C SER A 294 48.71 4.35 12.71
N PRO A 295 49.34 5.48 13.11
CA PRO A 295 50.47 5.46 14.05
C PRO A 295 50.12 4.81 15.40
N GLU A 296 48.90 4.99 15.88
CA GLU A 296 48.44 4.42 17.16
C GLU A 296 48.36 2.88 17.08
N ASP A 297 47.80 2.35 15.99
CA ASP A 297 47.73 0.90 15.75
C ASP A 297 49.13 0.29 15.61
N HIS A 298 50.04 0.99 14.93
CA HIS A 298 51.45 0.59 14.83
C HIS A 298 52.12 0.53 16.20
N THR A 299 52.00 1.58 17.03
CA THR A 299 52.60 1.58 18.37
C THR A 299 52.04 0.46 19.27
N THR A 300 50.77 0.11 19.08
CA THR A 300 50.11 -0.98 19.82
C THR A 300 50.66 -2.33 19.36
N ALA A 301 50.72 -2.57 18.05
CA ALA A 301 51.29 -3.80 17.48
C ALA A 301 52.78 -3.95 17.83
N SER A 302 53.58 -2.88 17.77
CA SER A 302 54.99 -2.92 18.15
C SER A 302 55.22 -3.20 19.63
N ARG A 303 54.37 -2.66 20.53
CA ARG A 303 54.42 -3.02 21.97
C ARG A 303 54.12 -4.49 22.20
N VAL A 304 53.20 -5.06 21.43
CA VAL A 304 52.87 -6.50 21.48
C VAL A 304 54.04 -7.36 21.00
N MET A 305 54.69 -6.95 19.91
CA MET A 305 55.82 -7.69 19.30
C MET A 305 57.13 -7.54 20.08
N ALA A 306 57.34 -6.44 20.80
CA ALA A 306 58.56 -6.17 21.57
C ALA A 306 58.70 -7.03 22.84
N LYS A 307 57.62 -7.67 23.30
CA LYS A 307 57.67 -8.61 24.42
C LYS A 307 58.04 -10.00 23.93
N ASN A 308 59.10 -10.59 24.49
CA ASN A 308 59.50 -11.96 24.17
C ASN A 308 58.33 -12.94 24.42
N TRP A 309 58.26 -14.01 23.63
CA TRP A 309 57.16 -14.99 23.68
C TRP A 309 56.92 -15.56 25.09
N ASP A 310 58.01 -15.63 25.88
CA ASP A 310 58.04 -16.16 27.25
C ASP A 310 58.12 -15.06 28.34
N GLU A 311 58.29 -13.78 27.97
CA GLU A 311 58.29 -12.63 28.90
C GLU A 311 56.86 -12.11 29.13
N GLY A 312 56.12 -12.86 29.94
CA GLY A 312 54.79 -12.50 30.39
C GLY A 312 54.23 -13.52 31.36
N GLY A 313 55.13 -14.17 32.11
CA GLY A 313 54.84 -15.26 33.02
C GLY A 313 53.67 -14.90 33.93
N VAL A 314 52.58 -15.64 33.76
CA VAL A 314 51.33 -15.59 34.52
C VAL A 314 50.50 -14.32 34.26
N SER A 315 49.36 -14.50 33.58
CA SER A 315 48.33 -13.46 33.50
C SER A 315 47.86 -13.05 34.89
N ASP A 316 47.57 -11.76 35.07
CA ASP A 316 46.82 -11.32 36.23
C ASP A 316 45.45 -12.02 36.20
N PRO A 317 45.12 -12.89 37.18
CA PRO A 317 43.87 -13.63 37.18
C PRO A 317 42.65 -12.71 37.18
N GLN A 318 42.76 -11.51 37.76
CA GLN A 318 41.66 -10.56 37.79
C GLN A 318 41.47 -9.91 36.42
N ALA A 319 42.56 -9.43 35.80
CA ALA A 319 42.50 -8.83 34.46
C ALA A 319 42.02 -9.83 33.39
N HIS A 320 42.46 -11.09 33.47
CA HIS A 320 42.01 -12.16 32.58
C HIS A 320 40.51 -12.46 32.76
N ASN A 321 40.04 -12.61 34.00
CA ASN A 321 38.63 -12.86 34.27
C ASN A 321 37.76 -11.67 33.84
N ASP A 322 38.17 -10.44 34.11
CA ASP A 322 37.43 -9.24 33.70
C ASP A 322 37.36 -9.10 32.18
N LEU A 323 38.42 -9.48 31.46
CA LEU A 323 38.41 -9.53 29.99
C LEU A 323 37.42 -10.58 29.49
N LEU A 324 37.47 -11.81 30.02
CA LEU A 324 36.52 -12.85 29.65
C LEU A 324 35.07 -12.41 29.92
N VAL A 325 34.79 -11.86 31.11
CA VAL A 325 33.46 -11.31 31.46
C VAL A 325 33.03 -10.29 30.41
N LYS A 326 33.87 -9.32 30.06
CA LYS A 326 33.55 -8.30 29.05
C LYS A 326 33.30 -8.90 27.67
N MET A 327 34.10 -9.86 27.24
CA MET A 327 33.93 -10.54 25.96
C MET A 327 32.64 -11.35 25.89
N TYR A 328 32.25 -12.04 26.96
CA TYR A 328 31.02 -12.83 27.01
C TYR A 328 29.76 -11.94 27.13
N VAL A 329 29.83 -10.86 27.91
CA VAL A 329 28.72 -9.91 28.12
C VAL A 329 28.48 -9.05 26.89
N SER A 330 29.54 -8.53 26.26
CA SER A 330 29.45 -7.66 25.09
C SER A 330 30.70 -7.81 24.20
N PRO A 331 30.75 -8.81 23.31
CA PRO A 331 31.93 -9.07 22.48
C PRO A 331 32.23 -7.94 21.49
N PHE A 332 31.25 -7.10 21.14
CA PHE A 332 31.47 -5.93 20.29
C PHE A 332 32.07 -4.72 21.05
N SER A 333 32.10 -4.76 22.39
CA SER A 333 32.74 -3.73 23.22
C SER A 333 34.22 -4.00 23.49
N VAL A 334 34.70 -5.20 23.17
CA VAL A 334 36.10 -5.61 23.30
C VAL A 334 36.72 -5.66 21.91
N SER A 335 37.87 -5.01 21.74
CA SER A 335 38.63 -5.05 20.48
C SER A 335 39.92 -5.84 20.64
N PRO A 336 40.46 -6.44 19.56
CA PRO A 336 41.80 -7.01 19.58
C PRO A 336 42.88 -6.03 20.06
N GLY A 337 42.71 -4.73 19.77
CA GLY A 337 43.50 -3.62 20.32
C GLY A 337 43.56 -3.58 21.85
N SER A 338 42.41 -3.80 22.51
CA SER A 338 42.34 -3.81 23.98
C SER A 338 43.07 -5.02 24.59
N ILE A 339 42.93 -6.20 23.98
CA ILE A 339 43.63 -7.43 24.41
C ILE A 339 45.14 -7.28 24.22
N ALA A 340 45.55 -6.73 23.08
CA ALA A 340 46.93 -6.35 22.81
C ALA A 340 47.50 -5.36 23.81
N THR A 341 46.72 -4.35 24.20
CA THR A 341 47.15 -3.37 25.20
C THR A 341 47.34 -4.04 26.57
N MET A 342 46.44 -4.94 26.97
CA MET A 342 46.58 -5.72 28.21
C MET A 342 47.84 -6.61 28.19
N ARG A 343 48.15 -7.25 27.06
CA ARG A 343 49.43 -7.96 26.87
C ARG A 343 50.64 -7.01 26.90
N GLY A 344 50.59 -5.91 26.15
CA GLY A 344 51.62 -4.88 26.11
C GLY A 344 51.93 -4.28 27.48
N ASN A 345 50.94 -4.25 28.38
CA ASN A 345 51.10 -3.82 29.77
C ASN A 345 51.48 -4.94 30.75
N GLY A 346 51.46 -6.21 30.31
CA GLY A 346 51.90 -7.36 31.11
C GLY A 346 50.80 -7.96 31.98
N LEU A 347 49.55 -7.57 31.73
CA LEU A 347 48.38 -8.08 32.46
C LEU A 347 47.91 -9.44 31.92
N LEU A 348 48.29 -9.77 30.68
CA LEU A 348 47.99 -11.04 30.03
C LEU A 348 49.27 -11.70 29.50
N SER A 349 49.34 -13.01 29.71
CA SER A 349 50.29 -13.89 29.04
C SER A 349 49.99 -13.94 27.53
N MET A 350 50.99 -14.27 26.72
CA MET A 350 50.80 -14.44 25.27
C MET A 350 49.77 -15.52 24.95
N LYS A 351 49.80 -16.64 25.69
CA LYS A 351 48.84 -17.74 25.52
C LYS A 351 47.41 -17.25 25.77
N ASP A 352 47.17 -16.56 26.87
CA ASP A 352 45.83 -16.11 27.25
C ASP A 352 45.34 -14.96 26.35
N ALA A 353 46.24 -14.06 25.94
CA ALA A 353 45.90 -13.01 24.96
C ALA A 353 45.53 -13.60 23.59
N ARG A 354 46.21 -14.66 23.15
CA ARG A 354 45.92 -15.37 21.90
C ARG A 354 44.59 -16.12 21.98
N GLU A 355 44.37 -16.85 23.07
CA GLU A 355 43.11 -17.58 23.31
C GLU A 355 41.93 -16.61 23.43
N ALA A 356 42.08 -15.50 24.15
CA ALA A 356 41.06 -14.45 24.23
C ALA A 356 40.81 -13.78 22.88
N THR A 357 41.85 -13.52 22.08
CA THR A 357 41.66 -12.94 20.74
C THR A 357 40.96 -13.92 19.81
N LYS A 358 41.30 -15.20 19.87
CA LYS A 358 40.63 -16.25 19.11
C LYS A 358 39.17 -16.39 19.52
N ALA A 359 38.90 -16.50 20.82
CA ALA A 359 37.56 -16.57 21.36
C ALA A 359 36.74 -15.31 21.03
N LEU A 360 37.36 -14.12 21.01
CA LEU A 360 36.70 -12.87 20.60
C LEU A 360 36.30 -12.91 19.13
N VAL A 361 37.21 -13.35 18.24
CA VAL A 361 36.93 -13.49 16.80
C VAL A 361 35.83 -14.52 16.58
N ASP A 362 35.94 -15.70 17.18
CA ASP A 362 34.94 -16.76 17.11
C ASP A 362 33.58 -16.26 17.66
N LEU A 363 33.56 -15.50 18.77
CA LEU A 363 32.35 -14.89 19.35
C LEU A 363 31.76 -13.79 18.47
N GLN A 364 32.58 -12.98 17.80
CA GLN A 364 32.12 -11.94 16.89
C GLN A 364 31.63 -12.52 15.56
N GLU A 365 32.23 -13.60 15.07
CA GLU A 365 31.78 -14.33 13.88
C GLU A 365 30.50 -15.14 14.16
N THR A 366 30.40 -15.77 15.34
CA THR A 366 29.18 -16.45 15.77
C THR A 366 28.08 -15.44 16.10
N ARG A 367 28.30 -14.41 16.91
CA ARG A 367 27.25 -13.42 17.22
C ARG A 367 26.96 -12.43 16.08
N GLY A 368 27.92 -12.23 15.19
CA GLY A 368 27.76 -11.52 13.91
C GLY A 368 27.30 -12.40 12.74
N GLY A 369 27.04 -13.70 12.98
CA GLY A 369 26.69 -14.69 11.95
C GLY A 369 25.70 -15.80 12.35
N VAL A 370 25.13 -15.80 13.57
CA VAL A 370 24.14 -16.82 13.99
C VAL A 370 22.73 -16.36 13.66
N LYS A 371 22.14 -17.07 12.69
CA LYS A 371 20.79 -16.90 12.10
C LYS A 371 19.60 -17.08 13.09
N ASP A 372 19.79 -17.13 14.41
CA ASP A 372 18.71 -17.40 15.37
C ASP A 372 18.48 -16.26 16.39
N PRO A 373 17.48 -15.38 16.17
CA PRO A 373 17.12 -14.28 17.07
C PRO A 373 16.82 -14.70 18.51
N ARG A 374 16.43 -15.96 18.74
CA ARG A 374 16.03 -16.49 20.05
C ARG A 374 17.20 -16.56 21.02
N TYR A 375 18.43 -16.65 20.50
CA TYR A 375 19.65 -16.73 21.29
C TYR A 375 19.97 -15.39 21.98
N ASN A 376 19.94 -14.29 21.22
CA ASN A 376 20.22 -12.94 21.74
C ASN A 376 19.15 -12.50 22.76
N ASP A 377 17.88 -12.89 22.54
CA ASP A 377 16.79 -12.66 23.48
C ASP A 377 16.97 -13.46 24.78
N GLY A 378 17.45 -14.71 24.70
CA GLY A 378 17.71 -15.56 25.87
C GLY A 378 18.84 -15.01 26.76
N ILE A 379 19.98 -14.62 26.17
CA ILE A 379 21.08 -14.00 26.91
C ILE A 379 20.64 -12.67 27.52
N SER A 380 19.93 -11.83 26.77
CA SER A 380 19.42 -10.54 27.27
C SER A 380 18.45 -10.71 28.44
N LYS A 381 17.65 -11.78 28.46
CA LYS A 381 16.76 -12.12 29.59
C LYS A 381 17.54 -12.54 30.84
N ILE A 382 18.56 -13.37 30.69
CA ILE A 382 19.44 -13.77 31.81
C ILE A 382 20.11 -12.53 32.39
N GLN A 383 20.68 -11.66 31.55
CA GLN A 383 21.29 -10.39 31.99
C GLN A 383 20.29 -9.48 32.71
N LYS A 384 19.06 -9.34 32.19
CA LYS A 384 17.98 -8.54 32.81
C LYS A 384 17.45 -9.13 34.12
N SER A 385 17.45 -10.45 34.28
CA SER A 385 17.04 -11.10 35.53
C SER A 385 18.09 -10.86 36.61
N ILE A 386 19.38 -11.03 36.27
CA ILE A 386 20.50 -10.79 37.17
C ILE A 386 20.58 -9.30 37.59
N SER A 387 20.32 -8.36 36.67
CA SER A 387 20.38 -6.92 36.96
C SER A 387 19.19 -6.37 37.77
N LYS A 388 18.14 -7.17 38.00
CA LYS A 388 16.96 -6.77 38.81
C LYS A 388 17.12 -7.04 40.31
N GLY A 389 18.21 -7.67 40.75
CA GLY A 389 18.57 -7.74 42.18
C GLY A 389 19.05 -6.40 42.73
N PRO A 390 19.01 -6.16 44.06
CA PRO A 390 19.46 -4.90 44.65
C PRO A 390 20.92 -4.62 44.26
N MET A 391 21.12 -3.50 43.57
CA MET A 391 22.31 -3.07 42.83
C MET A 391 23.58 -2.82 43.67
N GLU A 392 23.65 -3.26 44.93
CA GLU A 392 24.69 -2.86 45.88
C GLU A 392 25.88 -3.84 46.01
N ILE A 393 25.92 -4.94 45.26
CA ILE A 393 27.06 -5.88 45.30
C ILE A 393 27.64 -6.08 43.90
N LEU A 394 28.11 -5.00 43.28
CA LEU A 394 29.10 -5.08 42.21
C LEU A 394 30.50 -5.22 42.83
N SER A 395 30.72 -6.36 43.49
CA SER A 395 32.06 -6.88 43.80
C SER A 395 32.19 -8.28 43.20
N ALA A 396 33.42 -8.73 42.98
CA ALA A 396 33.82 -9.83 42.10
C ALA A 396 33.04 -11.19 42.12
N PRO A 397 32.28 -11.60 43.16
CA PRO A 397 31.51 -12.84 43.11
C PRO A 397 30.34 -12.86 42.11
N ALA A 398 29.59 -11.76 41.97
CA ALA A 398 28.36 -11.73 41.17
C ALA A 398 28.62 -11.77 39.66
N ALA A 399 29.68 -11.08 39.21
CA ALA A 399 30.15 -11.13 37.83
C ALA A 399 30.61 -12.54 37.42
N ARG A 400 31.23 -13.29 38.36
CA ARG A 400 31.58 -14.71 38.13
C ARG A 400 30.35 -15.60 37.99
N THR A 401 29.32 -15.41 38.80
CA THR A 401 28.08 -16.21 38.70
C THR A 401 27.36 -15.95 37.37
N MET A 402 27.29 -14.69 36.95
CA MET A 402 26.71 -14.30 35.66
C MET A 402 27.44 -14.94 34.48
N VAL A 403 28.77 -14.99 34.52
CA VAL A 403 29.58 -15.63 33.48
C VAL A 403 29.41 -17.15 33.50
N LEU A 404 29.36 -17.80 34.66
CA LEU A 404 29.12 -19.24 34.76
C LEU A 404 27.74 -19.65 34.24
N ASP A 405 26.71 -18.85 34.53
CA ASP A 405 25.35 -19.10 34.01
C ASP A 405 25.27 -18.89 32.49
N ILE A 406 25.97 -17.88 31.94
CA ILE A 406 26.05 -17.68 30.49
C ILE A 406 26.84 -18.81 29.82
N ILE A 407 27.94 -19.27 30.41
CA ILE A 407 28.72 -20.41 29.91
C ILE A 407 27.89 -21.69 29.97
N GLU A 408 27.17 -21.95 31.06
CA GLU A 408 26.27 -23.12 31.18
C GLU A 408 25.15 -23.07 30.14
N TYR A 409 24.59 -21.89 29.88
CA TYR A 409 23.61 -21.68 28.82
C TYR A 409 24.19 -21.99 27.44
N GLU A 410 25.38 -21.46 27.13
CA GLU A 410 26.07 -21.70 25.86
C GLU A 410 26.43 -23.19 25.68
N ASP A 411 26.95 -23.87 26.70
CA ASP A 411 27.28 -25.29 26.64
C ASP A 411 26.05 -26.19 26.41
N ARG A 412 24.92 -25.89 27.06
CA ARG A 412 23.67 -26.69 26.93
C ARG A 412 22.97 -26.44 25.60
N VAL A 413 23.00 -25.21 25.11
CA VAL A 413 22.28 -24.78 23.89
C VAL A 413 23.12 -24.98 22.62
N LEU A 414 24.38 -24.54 22.60
CA LEU A 414 25.28 -24.69 21.45
C LEU A 414 25.91 -26.09 21.36
N GLY A 415 26.07 -26.79 22.50
CA GLY A 415 26.43 -28.22 22.55
C GLY A 415 25.33 -29.17 22.02
N LYS A 416 24.23 -28.62 21.50
CA LYS A 416 23.08 -29.29 20.84
C LYS A 416 22.32 -30.30 21.70
N LYS A 417 21.97 -29.98 22.95
CA LYS A 417 21.14 -30.90 23.74
C LYS A 417 19.82 -30.33 24.27
N GLU A 418 19.60 -29.01 24.28
CA GLU A 418 18.41 -28.45 24.95
C GLU A 418 17.85 -27.17 24.29
N ASP A 419 16.57 -26.87 24.55
CA ASP A 419 15.86 -25.69 24.02
C ASP A 419 16.35 -24.38 24.68
N PRO A 420 16.84 -23.39 23.91
CA PRO A 420 17.35 -22.13 24.45
C PRO A 420 16.37 -21.45 25.42
N LYS A 421 15.07 -21.50 25.17
CA LYS A 421 14.12 -20.85 26.08
C LYS A 421 14.03 -21.57 27.43
N ALA A 422 14.01 -22.90 27.42
CA ALA A 422 13.93 -23.71 28.63
C ALA A 422 15.16 -23.55 29.53
N VAL A 423 16.36 -23.54 28.94
CA VAL A 423 17.62 -23.36 29.70
C VAL A 423 17.70 -21.94 30.27
N SER A 424 17.30 -20.92 29.50
CA SER A 424 17.26 -19.52 29.98
C SER A 424 16.29 -19.35 31.15
N ASP A 425 15.09 -19.92 31.02
CA ASP A 425 14.05 -19.85 32.06
C ASP A 425 14.47 -20.65 33.32
N GLU A 426 15.16 -21.78 33.18
CA GLU A 426 15.70 -22.58 34.29
C GLU A 426 16.79 -21.82 35.08
N ILE A 427 17.75 -21.22 34.36
CA ILE A 427 18.81 -20.41 34.97
C ILE A 427 18.23 -19.19 35.66
N ALA A 428 17.25 -18.52 35.03
CA ALA A 428 16.54 -17.39 35.61
C ALA A 428 15.78 -17.80 36.88
N LEU A 429 15.07 -18.94 36.87
CA LEU A 429 14.38 -19.50 38.03
C LEU A 429 15.34 -19.87 39.16
N ARG A 430 16.49 -20.49 38.85
CA ARG A 430 17.51 -20.84 39.85
C ARG A 430 18.09 -19.61 40.54
N ASN A 431 18.27 -18.52 39.80
CA ASN A 431 18.74 -17.25 40.35
C ASN A 431 17.64 -16.53 41.12
N GLU A 432 16.38 -16.60 40.65
CA GLU A 432 15.22 -16.13 41.41
C GLU A 432 14.99 -16.96 42.69
N GLU A 433 15.20 -18.28 42.70
CA GLU A 433 15.07 -19.14 43.88
C GLU A 433 16.17 -18.89 44.92
N ARG A 434 17.42 -18.68 44.47
CA ARG A 434 18.52 -18.23 45.34
C ARG A 434 18.24 -16.86 45.97
N MET A 435 17.45 -16.02 45.29
CA MET A 435 17.02 -14.70 45.78
C MET A 435 15.72 -14.73 46.60
N THR A 436 14.79 -15.66 46.32
CA THR A 436 13.47 -15.79 46.99
C THR A 436 13.50 -16.72 48.20
N GLY A 437 14.62 -17.41 48.47
CA GLY A 437 14.96 -17.84 49.83
C GLY A 437 14.91 -16.70 50.86
N LEU A 438 14.88 -15.44 50.40
CA LEU A 438 14.71 -14.22 51.20
C LEU A 438 13.33 -13.54 51.09
N ILE A 439 12.43 -13.87 50.13
CA ILE A 439 11.14 -13.16 49.97
C ILE A 439 10.01 -14.11 49.49
N SER A 440 8.92 -14.11 50.25
CA SER A 440 7.76 -15.03 50.22
C SER A 440 6.85 -15.02 48.97
N SER A 441 6.41 -16.23 48.59
CA SER A 441 5.24 -16.71 47.79
C SER A 441 4.60 -15.86 46.66
N PRO A 442 4.44 -16.43 45.44
CA PRO A 442 3.82 -15.73 44.31
C PRO A 442 2.28 -15.77 44.30
N ILE A 443 1.72 -14.66 43.79
CA ILE A 443 0.29 -14.38 43.61
C ILE A 443 -0.26 -15.21 42.44
N ILE A 444 -1.45 -15.81 42.62
CA ILE A 444 -2.13 -16.60 41.57
C ILE A 444 -3.22 -15.73 40.92
N PRO A 445 -3.25 -15.61 39.59
CA PRO A 445 -4.15 -14.70 38.88
C PRO A 445 -5.52 -15.31 38.54
N PHE A 446 -5.90 -16.42 39.17
CA PHE A 446 -7.19 -17.09 38.97
C PHE A 446 -7.84 -17.28 40.33
N ASP A 447 -9.10 -16.86 40.46
CA ASP A 447 -9.78 -16.82 41.75
C ASP A 447 -10.51 -18.14 42.06
N ASN A 448 -10.84 -18.93 41.04
CA ASN A 448 -11.52 -20.21 41.19
C ASN A 448 -11.14 -21.24 40.10
N VAL A 449 -11.49 -22.51 40.36
CA VAL A 449 -11.16 -23.64 39.48
C VAL A 449 -11.88 -23.56 38.13
N ASN A 450 -13.05 -22.90 38.04
CA ASN A 450 -13.81 -22.80 36.80
C ASN A 450 -13.15 -21.84 35.80
N GLU A 451 -12.62 -20.72 36.27
CA GLU A 451 -11.82 -19.80 35.45
C GLU A 451 -10.53 -20.44 34.97
N LEU A 452 -9.86 -21.19 35.85
CA LEU A 452 -8.66 -21.94 35.52
C LEU A 452 -8.96 -23.01 34.44
N ASN A 453 -10.08 -23.71 34.54
CA ASN A 453 -10.56 -24.68 33.54
C ASN A 453 -10.90 -24.03 32.20
N ALA A 454 -11.58 -22.88 32.22
CA ALA A 454 -11.94 -22.15 31.00
C ALA A 454 -10.69 -21.63 30.28
N ALA A 455 -9.69 -21.17 31.02
CA ALA A 455 -8.40 -20.75 30.47
C ALA A 455 -7.63 -21.94 29.87
N TYR A 456 -7.63 -23.10 30.52
CA TYR A 456 -6.98 -24.31 30.01
C TYR A 456 -7.67 -24.85 28.74
N ARG A 457 -9.00 -24.92 28.71
CA ARG A 457 -9.76 -25.36 27.52
C ARG A 457 -9.58 -24.42 26.33
N LYS A 458 -9.36 -23.13 26.58
CA LYS A 458 -9.04 -22.13 25.55
C LYS A 458 -7.55 -22.17 25.13
N GLY A 459 -6.77 -23.14 25.62
CA GLY A 459 -5.35 -23.30 25.30
C GLY A 459 -4.44 -22.21 25.90
N LYS A 460 -4.96 -21.39 26.84
CA LYS A 460 -4.22 -20.25 27.42
C LYS A 460 -3.27 -20.66 28.56
N LEU A 461 -3.29 -21.93 28.97
CA LEU A 461 -2.44 -22.49 30.00
C LEU A 461 -1.88 -23.82 29.51
N SER A 462 -0.61 -24.09 29.80
CA SER A 462 -0.03 -25.41 29.60
C SER A 462 -0.54 -26.37 30.69
N THR A 463 -0.54 -27.67 30.39
CA THR A 463 -1.04 -28.71 31.32
C THR A 463 -0.31 -28.67 32.67
N LYS A 464 1.01 -28.41 32.65
CA LYS A 464 1.82 -28.30 33.88
C LYS A 464 1.47 -27.07 34.73
N LEU A 465 1.21 -25.91 34.11
CA LEU A 465 0.79 -24.70 34.83
C LEU A 465 -0.63 -24.81 35.37
N TYR A 466 -1.51 -25.44 34.59
CA TYR A 466 -2.85 -25.75 35.02
C TYR A 466 -2.85 -26.66 36.26
N GLU A 467 -2.08 -27.75 36.27
CA GLU A 467 -1.96 -28.64 37.43
C GLU A 467 -1.36 -27.95 38.66
N ALA A 468 -0.35 -27.08 38.47
CA ALA A 468 0.27 -26.32 39.54
C ALA A 468 -0.72 -25.33 40.19
N TYR A 469 -1.47 -24.57 39.39
CA TYR A 469 -2.48 -23.64 39.91
C TYR A 469 -3.69 -24.37 40.51
N LEU A 470 -4.07 -25.53 39.97
CA LEU A 470 -5.15 -26.35 40.51
C LEU A 470 -4.81 -26.84 41.92
N ARG A 471 -3.57 -27.30 42.15
CA ARG A 471 -3.11 -27.73 43.49
C ARG A 471 -3.12 -26.59 44.50
N ILE A 472 -2.79 -25.37 44.09
CA ILE A 472 -2.77 -24.22 45.01
C ILE A 472 -4.20 -23.73 45.29
N LEU A 473 -5.10 -23.72 44.30
CA LEU A 473 -6.51 -23.39 44.50
C LEU A 473 -7.23 -24.44 45.36
N GLN A 474 -6.92 -25.73 45.19
CA GLN A 474 -7.43 -26.80 46.06
C GLN A 474 -6.89 -26.69 47.49
N LYS A 475 -5.66 -26.22 47.69
CA LYS A 475 -5.13 -25.88 49.02
C LYS A 475 -5.87 -24.69 49.65
N LYS A 476 -6.27 -23.69 48.85
CA LYS A 476 -7.07 -22.53 49.31
C LYS A 476 -8.53 -22.89 49.63
N GLN A 477 -9.12 -23.88 48.94
CA GLN A 477 -10.53 -24.26 49.11
C GLN A 477 -10.80 -25.28 50.23
N ARG A 478 -9.77 -25.80 50.92
CA ARG A 478 -10.01 -26.58 52.14
C ARG A 478 -10.60 -25.64 53.20
N PRO A 479 -11.84 -25.86 53.69
CA PRO A 479 -12.37 -25.04 54.77
C PRO A 479 -11.45 -25.22 55.97
N ASN A 480 -11.05 -24.12 56.60
CA ASN A 480 -10.38 -24.18 57.89
C ASN A 480 -11.24 -25.02 58.84
N ALA A 481 -10.74 -26.19 59.24
CA ALA A 481 -11.30 -26.93 60.36
C ALA A 481 -11.31 -26.00 61.59
N PRO A 482 -12.41 -25.96 62.37
CA PRO A 482 -12.69 -24.87 63.30
C PRO A 482 -11.72 -24.89 64.48
N LYS A 483 -11.15 -23.72 64.80
CA LYS A 483 -10.61 -23.47 66.15
C LYS A 483 -11.81 -23.39 67.10
N SER A 484 -11.92 -24.39 67.97
CA SER A 484 -12.74 -24.37 69.16
C SER A 484 -12.29 -23.24 70.11
N GLY A 485 -13.27 -22.58 70.73
CA GLY A 485 -13.10 -21.49 71.71
C GLY A 485 -14.03 -20.32 71.40
N ALA A 486 -15.36 -20.46 71.47
CA ALA A 486 -16.19 -20.52 72.67
C ALA A 486 -16.31 -19.19 73.47
N LYS A 487 -17.53 -18.62 73.39
CA LYS A 487 -18.30 -17.75 74.32
C LYS A 487 -18.53 -16.31 73.84
N GLY A 488 -19.75 -15.76 73.82
CA GLY A 488 -21.08 -16.23 74.25
C GLY A 488 -22.18 -15.73 73.31
N GLU A 489 -23.37 -16.35 73.36
CA GLU A 489 -24.61 -15.75 73.91
C GLU A 489 -25.21 -14.68 72.96
N LEU A 490 -26.45 -14.68 72.49
CA LEU A 490 -27.75 -15.28 72.80
C LEU A 490 -28.50 -15.32 71.44
N GLY A 491 -29.27 -16.35 71.07
CA GLY A 491 -30.61 -16.58 71.59
C GLY A 491 -31.67 -15.83 70.76
N ARG A 492 -32.37 -16.56 69.88
CA ARG A 492 -33.85 -16.55 69.74
C ARG A 492 -34.30 -17.42 68.55
N GLU A 493 -35.12 -18.40 68.93
CA GLU A 493 -36.22 -19.06 68.20
C GLU A 493 -35.92 -19.85 66.91
#